data_AF-A0A923QJJ8-F1
#
_entry.id   AF-A0A923QJJ8-F1
#
_cell.length_a   1.000
_cell.length_b   1.000
_cell.length_c   1.000
_cell.angle_alpha   90.00
_cell.angle_beta   90.00
_cell.angle_gamma   90.00
#
_symmetry.space_group_name_H-M   'P 1'
#
loop_
_entity.id
_entity.type
_entity.pdbx_description
1 polymer ?
#
loop_
_entity_poly.entity_id
_entity_poly.type
_entity_poly.pdbx_seq_one_letter_code
_entity_poly.pdbx_strand_id
1 'polypeptide(L)'
;KIPATFTNLLLGITKASLSTDSFISAASFQETTRVLTEAAIMGKRDELRGLKENVIVGRLIPAGTGMAYHQARKAKDMMDEAERRAIADSEAADLAASSAGVSETSEGAVAE
;
A
#
# COMPACT_ATOMS: atom_id res chain seq x y z
N LYS A 1 -20.55 -11.13 -7.04
CA LYS A 1 -19.85 -12.19 -6.27
C LYS A 1 -20.55 -12.36 -4.93
N ILE A 2 -20.71 -13.59 -4.45
CA ILE A 2 -21.24 -13.87 -3.11
C ILE A 2 -20.14 -13.52 -2.08
N PRO A 3 -20.46 -12.85 -0.96
CA PRO A 3 -19.47 -12.54 0.08
C PRO A 3 -18.91 -13.80 0.74
N ALA A 4 -17.66 -13.73 1.22
CA ALA A 4 -17.03 -14.85 1.90
C ALA A 4 -17.65 -15.10 3.28
N THR A 5 -17.88 -16.37 3.62
CA THR A 5 -18.32 -16.82 4.94
C THR A 5 -17.11 -17.24 5.79
N PHE A 6 -17.10 -16.93 7.09
CA PHE A 6 -16.00 -17.26 8.00
C PHE A 6 -16.49 -17.68 9.40
N THR A 7 -15.60 -18.29 10.18
CA THR A 7 -15.82 -18.65 11.60
C THR A 7 -14.71 -18.09 12.47
N ASN A 8 -15.04 -17.57 13.65
CA ASN A 8 -14.04 -17.01 14.57
C ASN A 8 -13.19 -18.10 15.23
N LEU A 9 -11.88 -17.87 15.31
CA LEU A 9 -10.91 -18.77 15.95
C LEU A 9 -10.28 -18.09 17.16
N LEU A 10 -10.25 -18.78 18.31
CA LEU A 10 -9.57 -18.29 19.51
C LEU A 10 -8.09 -18.71 19.48
N LEU A 11 -7.20 -17.74 19.65
CA LEU A 11 -5.75 -17.95 19.70
C LEU A 11 -5.18 -17.47 21.04
N GLY A 12 -4.11 -18.11 21.51
CA GLY A 12 -3.34 -17.64 22.66
C GLY A 12 -2.54 -16.37 22.35
N ILE A 13 -2.19 -15.60 23.38
CA ILE A 13 -1.53 -14.29 23.24
C ILE A 13 -0.20 -14.36 22.46
N THR A 14 0.58 -15.43 22.62
CA THR A 14 1.85 -15.64 21.94
C THR A 14 1.63 -15.84 20.44
N LYS A 15 0.66 -16.68 20.07
CA LYS A 15 0.34 -16.96 18.67
C LYS A 15 -0.28 -15.74 17.99
N ALA A 16 -1.15 -15.02 18.69
CA ALA A 16 -1.71 -13.76 18.21
C ALA A 16 -0.60 -12.70 17.99
N SER A 17 0.34 -12.57 18.92
CA SER A 17 1.45 -11.60 18.85
C SER A 17 2.51 -11.93 17.80
N LEU A 18 2.62 -13.19 17.37
CA LEU A 18 3.50 -13.57 16.26
C LEU A 18 2.81 -13.49 14.89
N SER A 19 1.47 -13.50 14.87
CA SER A 19 0.68 -13.48 13.63
C SER A 19 0.27 -12.07 13.20
N THR A 20 0.94 -11.04 13.71
CA THR A 20 0.66 -9.64 13.31
C THR A 20 1.17 -9.40 11.90
N ASP A 21 0.52 -8.49 11.17
CA ASP A 21 0.94 -8.12 9.80
C ASP A 21 2.33 -7.47 9.76
N SER A 22 2.73 -6.81 10.84
CA SER A 22 4.03 -6.17 10.99
C SER A 22 5.10 -7.16 11.40
N PHE A 23 6.06 -7.40 10.51
CA PHE A 23 7.20 -8.24 10.82
C PHE A 23 8.17 -7.55 11.79
N ILE A 24 8.21 -6.21 11.82
CA ILE A 24 9.05 -5.46 12.76
C ILE A 24 8.52 -5.64 14.19
N SER A 25 7.20 -5.54 14.37
CA SER A 25 6.54 -5.75 15.66
C SER A 25 6.62 -7.21 16.11
N ALA A 26 6.42 -8.16 15.20
CA ALA A 26 6.52 -9.59 15.48
C ALA A 26 7.95 -10.03 15.82
N ALA A 27 8.95 -9.63 15.03
CA ALA A 27 10.35 -10.03 15.23
C ALA A 27 10.95 -9.48 16.54
N SER A 28 10.43 -8.37 17.04
CA SER A 28 10.81 -7.76 18.32
C SER A 28 10.06 -8.33 19.53
N PHE A 29 9.13 -9.28 19.33
CA PHE A 29 8.50 -10.01 20.43
C PHE A 29 9.32 -11.26 20.78
N GLN A 30 9.49 -12.17 19.82
CA GLN A 30 10.35 -13.35 19.92
C GLN A 30 10.66 -13.93 18.53
N GLU A 31 11.48 -14.98 18.47
CA GLU A 31 11.74 -15.76 17.23
C GLU A 31 12.28 -14.91 16.05
N THR A 32 13.08 -13.89 16.36
CA THR A 32 13.56 -12.84 15.44
C THR A 32 14.13 -13.40 14.13
N THR A 33 15.01 -14.42 14.19
CA THR A 33 15.63 -15.02 13.00
C THR A 33 14.58 -15.64 12.06
N ARG A 34 13.60 -16.35 12.61
CA ARG A 34 12.55 -17.00 11.83
C ARG A 34 11.68 -15.94 11.13
N VAL A 35 11.21 -14.95 11.90
CA VAL A 35 10.32 -13.89 11.38
C VAL A 35 11.00 -13.06 10.28
N LEU A 36 12.27 -12.67 10.47
CA LEU A 36 12.99 -11.89 9.46
C LEU A 36 13.27 -12.70 8.19
N THR A 37 13.57 -13.99 8.31
CA THR A 37 13.80 -14.86 7.15
C THR A 37 12.53 -15.03 6.34
N GLU A 38 11.38 -15.30 6.99
CA GLU A 38 10.08 -15.42 6.32
C GLU A 38 9.69 -14.10 5.62
N ALA A 39 9.89 -12.96 6.29
CA ALA A 39 9.59 -11.64 5.72
C ALA A 39 10.46 -11.33 4.50
N ALA A 40 11.75 -11.67 4.54
CA ALA A 40 12.69 -11.49 3.43
C ALA A 40 12.32 -12.36 2.22
N ILE A 41 11.98 -13.63 2.44
CA ILE A 41 11.55 -14.56 1.39
C ILE A 41 10.26 -14.07 0.72
N MET A 42 9.30 -13.58 1.51
CA MET A 42 8.02 -13.07 0.99
C MET A 42 8.12 -11.64 0.42
N GLY A 43 9.26 -10.95 0.56
CA GLY A 43 9.42 -9.56 0.15
C GLY A 43 8.47 -8.60 0.89
N LYS A 44 8.12 -8.91 2.15
CA LYS A 44 7.17 -8.10 2.93
C LYS A 44 7.68 -6.69 3.15
N ARG A 45 6.77 -5.72 3.10
CA ARG A 45 7.02 -4.32 3.47
C ARG A 45 6.19 -3.96 4.68
N ASP A 46 6.79 -3.26 5.62
CA ASP A 46 6.11 -2.79 6.82
C ASP A 46 5.65 -1.35 6.61
N GLU A 47 4.37 -1.10 6.85
CA GLU A 47 3.77 0.22 6.65
C GLU A 47 3.84 1.13 7.89
N LEU A 48 4.44 0.66 9.00
CA LEU A 48 4.63 1.42 10.24
C LEU A 48 3.32 2.03 10.76
N ARG A 49 2.25 1.24 10.77
CA ARG A 49 0.91 1.67 11.23
C ARG A 49 0.74 1.51 12.74
N GLY A 50 1.56 0.67 13.36
CA GLY A 50 1.46 0.28 14.76
C GLY A 50 2.27 1.15 15.71
N LEU A 51 2.03 0.97 17.00
CA LEU A 51 2.76 1.66 18.06
C LEU A 51 4.24 1.24 18.09
N LYS A 52 4.49 -0.08 18.14
CA LYS A 52 5.81 -0.65 18.37
C LYS A 52 6.77 -0.40 17.21
N GLU A 53 6.31 -0.56 15.97
CA GLU A 53 7.08 -0.20 14.77
C GLU A 53 7.62 1.23 14.83
N ASN A 54 6.75 2.21 15.12
CA ASN A 54 7.15 3.61 15.12
C ASN A 54 8.14 3.92 16.25
N VAL A 55 7.98 3.28 17.41
CA VAL A 55 8.95 3.40 18.52
C VAL A 55 10.32 2.85 18.11
N ILE A 56 10.38 1.69 17.47
CA ILE A 56 11.64 1.05 17.04
C ILE A 56 12.35 1.91 15.99
N VAL A 57 11.60 2.48 15.04
CA VAL A 57 12.15 3.32 13.95
C VAL A 57 12.44 4.77 14.41
N GLY A 58 11.92 5.20 15.55
CA GLY A 58 12.13 6.56 16.08
C GLY A 58 11.18 7.62 15.50
N ARG A 59 9.99 7.22 15.04
CA ARG A 59 8.92 8.13 14.55
C ARG A 59 7.92 8.41 15.66
N LEU A 60 7.16 9.51 15.52
CA LEU A 60 6.01 9.78 16.39
C LEU A 60 5.03 8.60 16.36
N ILE A 61 4.52 8.20 17.51
CA ILE A 61 3.57 7.10 17.63
C ILE A 61 2.16 7.51 17.16
N PRO A 62 1.35 6.60 16.61
CA PRO A 62 -0.02 6.89 16.15
C PRO A 62 -1.02 6.94 17.33
N ALA A 63 -0.65 7.61 18.42
CA ALA A 63 -1.45 7.76 19.63
C ALA A 63 -1.21 9.13 20.26
N GLY A 64 -2.18 9.63 21.02
CA GLY A 64 -2.09 10.92 21.70
C GLY A 64 -1.77 12.06 20.72
N THR A 65 -0.79 12.89 21.07
CA THR A 65 -0.34 14.03 20.25
C THR A 65 0.22 13.62 18.88
N GLY A 66 0.70 12.39 18.74
CA GLY A 66 1.19 11.87 17.47
C GLY A 66 0.08 11.56 16.46
N MET A 67 -1.20 11.48 16.86
CA MET A 67 -2.31 11.24 15.93
C MET A 67 -2.44 12.35 14.87
N ALA A 68 -2.27 13.62 15.26
CA ALA A 68 -2.35 14.74 14.32
C ALA A 68 -1.28 14.64 13.22
N TYR A 69 -0.06 14.25 13.58
CA TYR A 69 1.03 14.01 12.63
C TYR A 69 0.71 12.89 11.64
N HIS A 70 0.18 11.76 12.13
CA HIS A 70 -0.18 10.63 11.26
C HIS A 70 -1.40 10.93 10.37
N GLN A 71 -2.39 11.68 10.86
CA GLN A 71 -3.54 12.10 10.06
C GLN A 71 -3.13 13.06 8.94
N ALA A 72 -2.32 14.06 9.26
CA ALA A 72 -1.78 15.00 8.26
C ALA A 72 -0.95 14.26 7.21
N ARG A 73 -0.12 13.30 7.63
CA ARG A 73 0.67 12.48 6.70
C ARG A 73 -0.21 11.65 5.79
N LYS A 74 -1.21 10.94 6.33
CA LYS A 74 -2.18 10.16 5.54
C LYS A 74 -2.95 11.03 4.55
N ALA A 75 -3.38 12.23 4.96
CA ALA A 75 -4.06 13.16 4.08
C ALA A 75 -3.15 13.58 2.92
N LYS A 76 -1.90 13.93 3.21
CA LYS A 76 -0.90 14.25 2.18
C LYS A 76 -0.67 13.07 1.24
N ASP A 77 -0.45 11.87 1.78
CA ASP A 77 -0.21 10.66 0.98
C ASP A 77 -1.41 10.37 0.04
N MET A 78 -2.64 10.60 0.50
CA MET A 78 -3.84 10.47 -0.35
C MET A 78 -3.92 11.56 -1.44
N MET A 79 -3.52 12.79 -1.14
CA MET A 79 -3.49 13.87 -2.13
C MET A 79 -2.43 13.59 -3.21
N ASP A 80 -1.22 13.22 -2.79
CA ASP A 80 -0.11 12.88 -3.71
C ASP A 80 -0.49 11.69 -4.61
N GLU A 81 -1.18 10.68 -4.07
CA GLU A 81 -1.65 9.53 -4.85
C GLU A 81 -2.79 9.90 -5.82
N ALA A 82 -3.73 10.75 -5.38
CA ALA A 82 -4.80 11.24 -6.25
C ALA A 82 -4.24 12.08 -7.41
N GLU A 83 -3.22 12.91 -7.15
CA GLU A 83 -2.54 13.69 -8.18
C GLU A 83 -1.83 12.78 -9.20
N ARG A 84 -1.04 11.79 -8.74
CA ARG A 84 -0.39 10.82 -9.65
C ARG A 84 -1.39 10.07 -10.50
N ARG A 85 -2.51 9.65 -9.91
CA ARG A 85 -3.57 8.96 -10.64
C ARG A 85 -4.21 9.85 -11.68
N ALA A 86 -4.50 11.11 -11.36
CA ALA A 86 -5.06 12.07 -12.30
C ALA A 86 -4.11 12.34 -13.48
N ILE A 87 -2.80 12.45 -13.23
CA ILE A 87 -1.78 12.59 -14.28
C ILE A 87 -1.78 11.34 -15.17
N ALA A 88 -1.74 10.13 -14.59
CA ALA A 88 -1.75 8.89 -15.35
C ALA A 88 -3.02 8.73 -16.19
N ASP A 89 -4.19 9.10 -15.65
CA ASP A 89 -5.46 9.05 -16.37
C ASP A 89 -5.49 10.08 -17.52
N SER A 90 -4.90 11.27 -17.33
CA SER A 90 -4.75 12.28 -18.39
C SER A 90 -3.80 11.82 -19.49
N GLU A 91 -2.62 11.30 -19.14
CA GLU A 91 -1.64 10.78 -20.10
C GLU A 91 -2.22 9.61 -20.89
N ALA A 92 -2.96 8.71 -20.24
CA ALA A 92 -3.65 7.61 -20.92
C ALA A 92 -4.72 8.12 -21.90
N ALA A 93 -5.46 9.17 -21.53
CA ALA A 93 -6.44 9.80 -22.42
C ALA A 93 -5.78 10.49 -23.63
N ASP A 94 -4.66 11.18 -23.43
CA ASP A 94 -3.90 11.85 -24.50
C ASP A 94 -3.27 10.84 -25.48
N LEU A 95 -2.74 9.72 -24.96
CA LEU A 95 -2.24 8.60 -25.78
C LEU A 95 -3.37 7.91 -26.57
N ALA A 96 -4.55 7.77 -25.98
CA ALA A 96 -5.72 7.23 -26.67
C ALA A 96 -6.23 8.18 -27.78
N ALA A 97 -6.26 9.48 -27.53
CA ALA A 97 -6.67 10.48 -28.52
C ALA A 97 -5.68 10.58 -29.70
N SER A 98 -4.38 10.53 -29.42
CA SER A 98 -3.34 10.57 -30.46
C SER A 98 -3.31 9.31 -31.32
N SER A 99 -3.60 8.12 -30.76
CA SER A 99 -3.71 6.88 -31.54
C SER A 99 -4.97 6.82 -32.43
N ALA A 100 -6.08 7.45 -32.01
CA ALA A 100 -7.29 7.57 -32.84
C ALA A 100 -7.13 8.58 -34.00
N GLY A 101 -6.35 9.64 -33.82
CA GLY A 101 -6.06 10.62 -34.88
C GLY A 101 -5.16 10.09 -36.01
N VAL A 102 -4.38 9.04 -35.75
CA VAL A 102 -3.53 8.39 -36.78
C VAL A 102 -4.34 7.44 -37.67
N SER A 103 -5.46 6.88 -37.20
CA SER A 103 -6.30 6.03 -38.06
C SER A 103 -7.11 6.82 -39.10
N GLU A 104 -7.55 8.04 -38.79
CA GLU A 104 -8.37 8.85 -39.72
C GLU A 104 -7.56 9.54 -40.84
N THR A 105 -6.23 9.67 -40.71
CA THR A 105 -5.38 10.32 -41.73
C THR A 105 -4.87 9.35 -42.81
N SER A 106 -5.11 8.05 -42.67
CA SER A 106 -4.63 7.04 -43.64
C SER A 106 -5.65 6.62 -44.73
N GLU A 107 -6.92 7.04 -44.62
CA GLU A 107 -7.95 6.76 -45.64
C GLU A 107 -8.12 7.88 -46.69
N GLY A 108 -7.40 9.00 -46.59
CA GLY A 108 -7.57 10.18 -47.45
C GLY A 108 -6.60 10.35 -48.63
N ALA A 109 -5.67 9.43 -48.90
CA ALA A 109 -4.58 9.63 -49.87
C ALA A 109 -4.65 8.79 -51.17
N VAL A 110 -5.82 8.24 -51.53
CA VAL A 110 -6.02 7.54 -52.82
C VAL A 110 -7.26 8.07 -53.55
N ALA A 111 -7.15 9.25 -54.13
CA ALA A 111 -7.97 9.69 -55.27
C ALA A 111 -7.40 10.98 -55.88
N GLU A 112 -6.53 10.88 -56.88
CA GLU A 112 -6.67 11.45 -58.24
C GLU A 112 -5.50 10.99 -59.12
#